data_AF-A0A6I3N1D1-F1
#
_entry.id   AF-A0A6I3N1D1-F1
#
_cell.length_a   1.000
_cell.length_b   1.000
_cell.length_c   1.000
_cell.angle_alpha   90.00
_cell.angle_beta   90.00
_cell.angle_gamma   90.00
#
_symmetry.space_group_name_H-M   'P 1'
#
loop_
_entity.id
_entity.type
_entity.pdbx_description
1 polymer ?
#
loop_
_entity_poly.entity_id
_entity_poly.type
_entity_poly.pdbx_seq_one_letter_code
_entity_poly.pdbx_strand_id
1 'polypeptide(L)'
;MKAHNEELSIHALPQSLEESFIAHVKSFYVDESSASLATQQQEGATAVVDLAAEFEKFGTDSQIEHCARVIGRLSDIQVRDFALGSHNRNSFQTYWSMWHYLLQIAPTGFVAPVACLFATLAYERGDTTLAFKALDRATQDQPNYSLSILLRRVFGSGWPAGAFAAMRVELHPKVTAGIFG
;
A
#
# COMPACT_ATOMS: atom_id res chain seq x y z
N MET A 1 13.79 -30.00 -11.18
CA MET A 1 13.61 -28.76 -11.96
C MET A 1 13.77 -27.58 -11.02
N LYS A 2 14.87 -26.82 -11.14
CA LYS A 2 14.99 -25.54 -10.44
C LYS A 2 14.04 -24.58 -11.14
N ALA A 3 12.98 -24.13 -10.47
CA ALA A 3 12.21 -23.00 -10.96
C ALA A 3 13.20 -21.83 -11.11
N HIS A 4 13.34 -21.33 -12.34
CA HIS A 4 13.94 -20.01 -12.55
C HIS A 4 13.04 -19.03 -11.81
N ASN A 5 13.45 -18.65 -10.59
CA ASN A 5 12.77 -17.63 -9.81
C ASN A 5 13.14 -16.30 -10.47
N GLU A 6 12.38 -15.91 -11.50
CA GLU A 6 12.44 -14.53 -11.99
C GLU A 6 12.17 -13.62 -10.80
N GLU A 7 13.15 -12.79 -10.48
CA GLU A 7 13.05 -11.86 -9.38
C GLU A 7 11.95 -10.85 -9.68
N LEU A 8 10.94 -10.77 -8.82
CA LEU A 8 9.81 -9.85 -9.03
C LEU A 8 10.33 -8.41 -9.01
N SER A 9 10.31 -7.75 -10.17
CA SER A 9 10.74 -6.36 -10.31
C SER A 9 9.80 -5.42 -9.56
N ILE A 10 10.36 -4.51 -8.78
CA ILE A 10 9.64 -3.42 -8.09
C ILE A 10 10.09 -2.04 -8.60
N HIS A 11 10.73 -2.01 -9.76
CA HIS A 11 11.18 -0.78 -10.39
C HIS A 11 10.00 0.07 -10.84
N ALA A 12 10.18 1.38 -10.77
CA ALA A 12 9.20 2.34 -11.23
C ALA A 12 8.94 2.16 -12.74
N LEU A 13 7.67 2.20 -13.13
CA LEU A 13 7.24 2.21 -14.51
C LEU A 13 7.13 3.65 -15.03
N PRO A 14 7.18 3.89 -16.36
CA PRO A 14 7.13 5.24 -16.94
C PRO A 14 5.93 6.08 -16.48
N GLN A 15 4.80 5.44 -16.17
CA GLN A 15 3.59 6.09 -15.67
C GLN A 15 3.84 6.91 -14.39
N SER A 16 4.79 6.50 -13.55
CA SER A 16 5.16 7.24 -12.33
C SER A 16 5.79 8.61 -12.61
N LEU A 17 6.21 8.87 -13.86
CA LEU A 17 6.84 10.11 -14.33
C LEU A 17 5.91 10.96 -15.20
N GLU A 18 4.72 10.47 -15.55
CA GLU A 18 3.73 11.19 -16.36
C GLU A 18 3.17 12.39 -15.56
N GLU A 19 3.34 13.61 -16.06
CA GLU A 19 2.92 14.83 -15.35
C GLU A 19 1.42 14.85 -15.06
N SER A 20 0.60 14.37 -15.99
CA SER A 20 -0.86 14.26 -15.85
C SER A 20 -1.23 13.31 -14.71
N PHE A 21 -0.58 12.16 -14.62
CA PHE A 21 -0.79 11.18 -13.58
C PHE A 21 -0.32 11.70 -12.21
N ILE A 22 0.86 12.32 -12.16
CA ILE A 22 1.38 12.96 -10.94
C ILE A 22 0.41 14.04 -10.43
N ALA A 23 -0.12 14.88 -11.32
CA ALA A 23 -1.10 15.90 -10.97
C ALA A 23 -2.39 15.28 -10.42
N HIS A 24 -2.83 14.16 -11.02
CA HIS A 24 -4.02 13.45 -10.55
C HIS A 24 -3.81 12.79 -9.18
N VAL A 25 -2.67 12.15 -8.93
CA VAL A 25 -2.33 11.61 -7.60
C VAL A 25 -2.34 12.72 -6.55
N LYS A 26 -1.71 13.87 -6.87
CA LYS A 26 -1.64 15.02 -5.97
C LYS A 26 -3.01 15.62 -5.66
N SER A 27 -3.97 15.59 -6.59
CA SER A 27 -5.31 16.14 -6.33
C SER A 27 -6.10 15.33 -5.28
N PHE A 28 -5.69 14.09 -5.01
CA PHE A 28 -6.28 13.24 -3.96
C PHE A 28 -5.51 13.25 -2.64
N TYR A 29 -4.42 14.02 -2.53
CA TYR A 29 -3.70 14.23 -1.29
C TYR A 29 -4.64 14.69 -0.17
N VAL A 30 -4.41 14.21 1.04
CA VAL A 30 -5.21 14.53 2.22
C VAL A 30 -4.38 15.42 3.14
N ASP A 31 -4.86 16.63 3.36
CA ASP A 31 -4.33 17.54 4.36
C ASP A 31 -4.97 17.22 5.72
N GLU A 32 -4.15 16.96 6.74
CA GLU A 32 -4.62 16.66 8.10
C GLU A 32 -5.42 17.80 8.75
N SER A 33 -5.26 19.03 8.24
CA SER A 33 -6.01 20.22 8.66
C SER A 33 -7.27 20.48 7.85
N SER A 34 -7.58 19.62 6.87
CA SER A 34 -8.74 19.75 5.99
C SER A 34 -10.06 19.75 6.75
N ALA A 35 -10.93 20.72 6.45
CA ALA A 35 -12.30 20.75 6.97
C ALA A 35 -13.16 19.56 6.49
N SER A 36 -12.74 18.87 5.42
CA SER A 36 -13.41 17.67 4.88
C SER A 36 -12.64 16.39 5.17
N LEU A 37 -11.70 16.39 6.13
CA LEU A 37 -10.83 15.26 6.46
C LEU A 37 -11.62 13.95 6.64
N ALA A 38 -12.67 13.95 7.45
CA ALA A 38 -13.48 12.74 7.71
C ALA A 38 -14.07 12.15 6.41
N THR A 39 -14.61 12.99 5.53
CA THR A 39 -15.11 12.57 4.22
C THR A 39 -13.99 12.02 3.34
N GLN A 40 -12.83 12.70 3.32
CA GLN A 40 -11.67 12.24 2.54
C GLN A 40 -11.14 10.89 3.03
N GLN A 41 -11.19 10.63 4.35
CA GLN A 41 -10.83 9.34 4.95
C GLN A 41 -11.81 8.23 4.55
N GLN A 42 -13.11 8.48 4.63
CA GLN A 42 -14.15 7.53 4.22
C GLN A 42 -14.06 7.20 2.73
N GLU A 43 -13.86 8.21 1.88
CA GLU A 43 -13.63 8.04 0.45
C GLU A 43 -12.35 7.27 0.17
N GLY A 44 -11.27 7.54 0.92
CA GLY A 44 -10.00 6.83 0.78
C GLY A 44 -10.11 5.35 1.13
N ALA A 45 -10.73 5.03 2.27
CA ALA A 45 -10.98 3.64 2.68
C ALA A 45 -11.87 2.90 1.68
N THR A 46 -12.94 3.55 1.20
CA THR A 46 -13.81 2.98 0.15
C THR A 46 -13.04 2.73 -1.14
N ALA A 47 -12.22 3.70 -1.58
CA ALA A 47 -11.43 3.58 -2.80
C ALA A 47 -10.45 2.39 -2.78
N VAL A 48 -9.87 2.06 -1.61
CA VAL A 48 -9.01 0.87 -1.47
C VAL A 48 -9.78 -0.42 -1.73
N VAL A 49 -10.99 -0.54 -1.17
CA VAL A 49 -11.83 -1.73 -1.33
C VAL A 49 -12.33 -1.83 -2.77
N ASP A 50 -12.77 -0.71 -3.35
CA ASP A 50 -13.26 -0.65 -4.74
C ASP A 50 -12.15 -1.01 -5.73
N LEU A 51 -10.95 -0.46 -5.55
CA LEU A 51 -9.81 -0.78 -6.41
C LEU A 51 -9.41 -2.25 -6.28
N ALA A 52 -9.47 -2.85 -5.09
CA ALA A 52 -9.20 -4.27 -4.94
C ALA A 52 -10.24 -5.13 -5.69
N ALA A 53 -11.52 -4.78 -5.63
CA ALA A 53 -12.58 -5.46 -6.37
C ALA A 53 -12.45 -5.28 -7.89
N GLU A 54 -11.92 -4.13 -8.33
CA GLU A 54 -11.59 -3.88 -9.72
C GLU A 54 -10.38 -4.71 -10.17
N PHE A 55 -9.32 -4.76 -9.36
CA PHE A 55 -8.11 -5.56 -9.62
C PHE A 55 -8.40 -7.06 -9.71
N GLU A 56 -9.37 -7.56 -8.94
CA GLU A 56 -9.82 -8.94 -9.04
C GLU A 56 -10.35 -9.28 -10.44
N LYS A 57 -10.94 -8.30 -11.13
CA LYS A 57 -11.57 -8.47 -12.45
C LYS A 57 -10.62 -8.14 -13.60
N PHE A 58 -9.84 -7.08 -13.45
CA PHE A 58 -9.08 -6.47 -14.55
C PHE A 58 -7.56 -6.46 -14.33
N GLY A 59 -7.08 -6.76 -13.12
CA GLY A 59 -5.65 -6.72 -12.82
C GLY A 59 -5.03 -5.36 -13.17
N THR A 60 -3.93 -5.36 -13.92
CA THR A 60 -3.24 -4.12 -14.33
C THR A 60 -3.98 -3.31 -15.39
N ASP A 61 -5.10 -3.82 -15.92
CA ASP A 61 -5.99 -3.10 -16.83
C ASP A 61 -7.06 -2.28 -16.07
N SER A 62 -7.02 -2.25 -14.74
CA SER A 62 -7.83 -1.35 -13.91
C SER A 62 -7.59 0.13 -14.24
N GLN A 63 -8.61 0.96 -14.02
CA GLN A 63 -8.58 2.37 -14.34
C GLN A 63 -7.47 3.11 -13.58
N ILE A 64 -6.64 3.83 -14.32
CA ILE A 64 -5.47 4.50 -13.76
C ILE A 64 -5.88 5.64 -12.82
N GLU A 65 -7.06 6.23 -13.02
CA GLU A 65 -7.63 7.25 -12.14
C GLU A 65 -7.99 6.69 -10.76
N HIS A 66 -8.47 5.45 -10.68
CA HIS A 66 -8.74 4.79 -9.40
C HIS A 66 -7.43 4.45 -8.68
N CYS A 67 -6.41 4.05 -9.43
CA CYS A 67 -5.05 3.90 -8.92
C CYS A 67 -4.51 5.22 -8.34
N ALA A 68 -4.64 6.33 -9.09
CA ALA A 68 -4.21 7.65 -8.65
C ALA A 68 -4.91 8.08 -7.35
N ARG A 69 -6.21 7.81 -7.26
CA ARG A 69 -7.01 8.09 -6.06
C ARG A 69 -6.51 7.34 -4.84
N VAL A 70 -6.28 6.03 -4.95
CA VAL A 70 -5.74 5.24 -3.84
C VAL A 70 -4.36 5.75 -3.44
N ILE A 71 -3.45 5.96 -4.38
CA ILE A 71 -2.09 6.44 -4.09
C ILE A 71 -2.12 7.79 -3.36
N GLY A 72 -2.94 8.75 -3.83
CA GLY A 72 -3.06 10.07 -3.20
C GLY A 72 -3.67 10.00 -1.80
N ARG A 73 -4.71 9.18 -1.61
CA ARG A 73 -5.42 9.03 -0.33
C ARG A 73 -4.57 8.36 0.75
N LEU A 74 -3.56 7.57 0.38
CA LEU A 74 -2.60 6.98 1.32
C LEU A 74 -1.66 8.00 2.00
N SER A 75 -1.75 9.29 1.65
CA SER A 75 -1.11 10.37 2.41
C SER A 75 -1.66 10.53 3.83
N ASP A 76 -2.92 10.13 4.06
CA ASP A 76 -3.53 10.10 5.39
C ASP A 76 -3.21 8.80 6.13
N ILE A 77 -2.84 8.93 7.40
CA ILE A 77 -2.44 7.81 8.25
C ILE A 77 -3.60 6.84 8.50
N GLN A 78 -4.83 7.32 8.67
CA GLN A 78 -5.98 6.45 8.92
C GLN A 78 -6.32 5.63 7.67
N VAL A 79 -6.30 6.24 6.48
CA VAL A 79 -6.51 5.51 5.22
C VAL A 79 -5.41 4.48 4.99
N ARG A 80 -4.14 4.84 5.25
CA ARG A 80 -3.02 3.91 5.15
C ARG A 80 -3.16 2.73 6.10
N ASP A 81 -3.48 2.98 7.37
CA ASP A 81 -3.60 1.93 8.37
C ASP A 81 -4.86 1.08 8.14
N PHE A 82 -5.90 1.64 7.54
CA PHE A 82 -7.04 0.90 7.01
C PHE A 82 -6.60 -0.05 5.91
N ALA A 83 -5.89 0.46 4.89
CA ALA A 83 -5.37 -0.33 3.76
C ALA A 83 -4.42 -1.45 4.21
N LEU A 84 -3.65 -1.21 5.28
CA LEU A 84 -2.77 -2.22 5.88
C LEU A 84 -3.59 -3.42 6.37
N GLY A 85 -4.78 -3.21 6.92
CA GLY A 85 -5.64 -4.23 7.50
C GLY A 85 -6.67 -4.87 6.56
N SER A 86 -6.86 -4.35 5.35
CA SER A 86 -8.06 -4.62 4.53
C SER A 86 -8.04 -5.95 3.76
N HIS A 87 -6.90 -6.65 3.71
CA HIS A 87 -6.81 -7.98 3.07
C HIS A 87 -6.92 -9.12 4.07
N ASN A 88 -7.40 -10.26 3.58
CA ASN A 88 -7.44 -11.53 4.30
C ASN A 88 -6.87 -12.66 3.41
N ARG A 89 -6.92 -13.89 3.90
CA ARG A 89 -6.37 -15.06 3.18
C ARG A 89 -6.97 -15.25 1.77
N ASN A 90 -8.26 -14.94 1.59
CA ASN A 90 -8.95 -15.14 0.32
C ASN A 90 -8.62 -14.02 -0.68
N SER A 91 -8.43 -12.78 -0.21
CA SER A 91 -8.11 -11.63 -1.06
C SER A 91 -6.61 -11.35 -1.20
N PHE A 92 -5.75 -12.13 -0.55
CA PHE A 92 -4.29 -11.89 -0.50
C PHE A 92 -3.68 -11.72 -1.89
N GLN A 93 -4.02 -12.59 -2.86
CA GLN A 93 -3.42 -12.52 -4.19
C GLN A 93 -3.86 -11.27 -4.97
N THR A 94 -5.11 -10.82 -4.78
CA THR A 94 -5.63 -9.60 -5.38
C THR A 94 -4.87 -8.38 -4.85
N TYR A 95 -4.74 -8.28 -3.52
CA TYR A 95 -4.00 -7.20 -2.87
C TYR A 95 -2.49 -7.25 -3.17
N TRP A 96 -1.93 -8.45 -3.33
CA TRP A 96 -0.56 -8.64 -3.80
C TRP A 96 -0.33 -7.97 -5.15
N SER A 97 -1.15 -8.33 -6.15
CA SER A 97 -1.03 -7.77 -7.50
C SER A 97 -1.32 -6.25 -7.51
N MET A 98 -2.31 -5.80 -6.75
CA MET A 98 -2.67 -4.39 -6.65
C MET A 98 -1.55 -3.56 -6.04
N TRP A 99 -1.04 -3.91 -4.85
CA TRP A 99 0.05 -3.14 -4.23
C TRP A 99 1.36 -3.25 -4.98
N HIS A 100 1.63 -4.38 -5.64
CA HIS A 100 2.78 -4.52 -6.51
C HIS A 100 2.71 -3.52 -7.67
N TYR A 101 1.59 -3.46 -8.38
CA TYR A 101 1.40 -2.52 -9.49
C TYR A 101 1.44 -1.06 -9.00
N LEU A 102 0.73 -0.72 -7.93
CA LEU A 102 0.73 0.63 -7.37
C LEU A 102 2.13 1.06 -6.93
N LEU A 103 2.96 0.16 -6.40
CA LEU A 103 4.36 0.47 -6.04
C LEU A 103 5.19 0.87 -7.27
N GLN A 104 4.90 0.27 -8.42
CA GLN A 104 5.58 0.55 -9.67
C GLN A 104 5.14 1.87 -10.30
N ILE A 105 3.87 2.26 -10.14
CA ILE A 105 3.35 3.50 -10.75
C ILE A 105 3.29 4.68 -9.78
N ALA A 106 3.49 4.48 -8.47
CA ALA A 106 3.47 5.57 -7.50
C ALA A 106 4.55 6.63 -7.82
N PRO A 107 4.18 7.91 -7.91
CA PRO A 107 5.14 8.98 -8.16
C PRO A 107 5.95 9.31 -6.90
N THR A 108 7.11 9.93 -7.08
CA THR A 108 7.95 10.43 -5.98
C THR A 108 7.14 11.30 -5.01
N GLY A 109 7.33 11.08 -3.71
CA GLY A 109 6.57 11.66 -2.61
C GLY A 109 5.38 10.81 -2.16
N PHE A 110 4.98 9.80 -2.95
CA PHE A 110 3.85 8.91 -2.65
C PHE A 110 4.24 7.42 -2.63
N VAL A 111 5.52 7.09 -2.84
CA VAL A 111 6.00 5.70 -2.90
C VAL A 111 6.01 5.06 -1.51
N ALA A 112 6.43 5.81 -0.48
CA ALA A 112 6.63 5.26 0.86
C ALA A 112 5.42 4.52 1.47
N PRO A 113 4.17 5.05 1.46
CA PRO A 113 3.02 4.31 1.95
C PRO A 113 2.79 2.99 1.18
N VAL A 114 2.80 3.04 -0.16
CA VAL A 114 2.51 1.88 -1.01
C VAL A 114 3.58 0.81 -0.83
N ALA A 115 4.84 1.21 -0.77
CA ALA A 115 5.98 0.34 -0.53
C ALA A 115 5.88 -0.37 0.83
N CYS A 116 5.39 0.29 1.89
CA CYS A 116 5.17 -0.33 3.19
C CYS A 116 4.03 -1.36 3.17
N LEU A 117 2.93 -1.06 2.44
CA LEU A 117 1.82 -2.01 2.25
C LEU A 117 2.27 -3.25 1.49
N PHE A 118 3.04 -3.08 0.40
CA PHE A 118 3.60 -4.20 -0.35
C PHE A 118 4.62 -5.01 0.49
N ALA A 119 5.49 -4.34 1.24
CA ALA A 119 6.45 -4.99 2.12
C ALA A 119 5.79 -5.87 3.18
N THR A 120 4.65 -5.42 3.72
CA THR A 120 3.81 -6.17 4.67
C THR A 120 3.36 -7.49 4.06
N LEU A 121 2.83 -7.48 2.83
CA LEU A 121 2.44 -8.71 2.15
C LEU A 121 3.63 -9.63 1.86
N ALA A 122 4.77 -9.06 1.42
CA ALA A 122 5.98 -9.83 1.13
C ALA A 122 6.48 -10.55 2.38
N TYR A 123 6.46 -9.85 3.52
CA TYR A 123 6.79 -10.45 4.82
C TYR A 123 5.83 -11.57 5.22
N GLU A 124 4.51 -11.34 5.08
CA GLU A 124 3.48 -12.33 5.45
C GLU A 124 3.58 -13.64 4.67
N ARG A 125 4.01 -13.60 3.40
CA ARG A 125 4.27 -14.80 2.60
C ARG A 125 5.66 -15.41 2.77
N GLY A 126 6.47 -14.85 3.67
CA GLY A 126 7.82 -15.33 3.98
C GLY A 126 8.95 -14.82 3.07
N ASP A 127 8.67 -13.88 2.14
CA ASP A 127 9.68 -13.28 1.28
C ASP A 127 10.28 -12.03 1.95
N THR A 128 11.13 -12.28 2.94
CA THR A 128 11.77 -11.22 3.73
C THR A 128 12.72 -10.37 2.88
N THR A 129 13.39 -10.97 1.89
CA THR A 129 14.28 -10.24 0.98
C THR A 129 13.51 -9.20 0.16
N LEU A 130 12.38 -9.59 -0.43
CA LEU A 130 11.52 -8.67 -1.16
C LEU A 130 10.89 -7.63 -0.23
N ALA A 131 10.52 -8.00 0.99
CA ALA A 131 10.01 -7.07 2.00
C ALA A 131 11.02 -5.94 2.27
N PHE A 132 12.29 -6.27 2.52
CA PHE A 132 13.33 -5.26 2.73
C PHE A 132 13.61 -4.41 1.49
N LYS A 133 13.61 -5.00 0.28
CA LYS A 133 13.75 -4.23 -0.98
C LYS A 133 12.62 -3.22 -1.17
N ALA A 134 11.39 -3.59 -0.82
CA ALA A 134 10.27 -2.65 -0.80
C ALA A 134 10.46 -1.56 0.26
N LEU A 135 10.94 -1.88 1.47
CA LEU A 135 11.27 -0.87 2.48
C LEU A 135 12.42 0.05 2.05
N ASP A 136 13.36 -0.43 1.24
CA ASP A 136 14.42 0.39 0.64
C ASP A 136 13.81 1.43 -0.31
N ARG A 137 12.84 1.03 -1.15
CA ARG A 137 12.06 1.98 -1.97
C ARG A 137 11.35 3.03 -1.11
N ALA A 138 10.74 2.63 0.00
CA ALA A 138 10.11 3.58 0.92
C ALA A 138 11.11 4.56 1.53
N THR A 139 12.30 4.09 1.90
CA THR A 139 13.36 4.91 2.51
C THR A 139 13.99 5.87 1.49
N GLN A 140 14.13 5.44 0.23
CA GLN A 140 14.61 6.30 -0.86
C GLN A 140 13.63 7.45 -1.15
N ASP A 141 12.33 7.18 -1.07
CA ASP A 141 11.28 8.18 -1.24
C ASP A 141 11.22 9.14 -0.04
N GLN A 142 11.14 8.59 1.17
CA GLN A 142 10.99 9.33 2.41
C GLN A 142 11.81 8.67 3.53
N PRO A 143 13.05 9.13 3.78
CA PRO A 143 13.97 8.49 4.74
C PRO A 143 13.41 8.36 6.17
N ASN A 144 12.53 9.28 6.56
CA ASN A 144 11.95 9.35 7.90
C ASN A 144 10.50 8.79 7.96
N TYR A 145 10.06 8.05 6.94
CA TYR A 145 8.70 7.53 6.91
C TYR A 145 8.45 6.54 8.05
N SER A 146 7.55 6.92 8.98
CA SER A 146 7.39 6.26 10.28
C SER A 146 7.05 4.78 10.17
N LEU A 147 6.17 4.41 9.24
CA LEU A 147 5.80 3.01 9.01
C LEU A 147 6.97 2.19 8.45
N SER A 148 7.81 2.76 7.59
CA SER A 148 8.99 2.05 7.07
C SER A 148 9.97 1.72 8.20
N ILE A 149 10.23 2.70 9.09
CA ILE A 149 11.09 2.52 10.26
C ILE A 149 10.51 1.46 11.22
N LEU A 150 9.20 1.48 11.45
CA LEU A 150 8.52 0.48 12.27
C LEU A 150 8.64 -0.92 11.67
N LEU A 151 8.32 -1.09 10.38
CA LEU A 151 8.36 -2.37 9.70
C LEU A 151 9.78 -2.95 9.63
N ARG A 152 10.82 -2.12 9.42
CA ARG A 152 12.22 -2.59 9.49
C ARG A 152 12.56 -3.20 10.85
N ARG A 153 12.10 -2.60 11.94
CA ARG A 153 12.31 -3.14 13.31
C ARG A 153 11.54 -4.45 13.51
N VAL A 154 10.30 -4.52 13.03
CA VAL A 154 9.44 -5.71 13.10
C VAL A 154 10.02 -6.87 12.30
N PHE A 155 10.41 -6.64 11.04
CA PHE A 155 10.97 -7.70 10.19
C PHE A 155 12.39 -8.08 10.64
N GLY A 156 13.18 -7.10 11.05
CA GLY A 156 14.56 -7.31 11.52
C GLY A 156 14.67 -8.06 12.85
N SER A 157 13.63 -8.03 13.70
CA SER A 157 13.56 -8.84 14.91
C SER A 157 13.16 -10.30 14.64
N GLY A 158 12.75 -10.63 13.41
CA GLY A 158 12.25 -11.96 13.05
C GLY A 158 10.88 -12.27 13.65
N TRP A 159 10.06 -11.26 13.94
CA TRP A 159 8.74 -11.46 14.54
C TRP A 159 7.85 -12.37 13.64
N PRO A 160 7.32 -13.51 14.10
CA PRO A 160 6.66 -14.47 13.21
C PRO A 160 5.58 -13.86 12.31
N ALA A 161 5.67 -14.16 11.00
CA ALA A 161 4.76 -13.62 9.98
C ALA A 161 3.27 -13.85 10.30
N GLY A 162 2.92 -15.03 10.83
CA GLY A 162 1.55 -15.33 11.25
C GLY A 162 1.09 -14.48 12.44
N ALA A 163 1.98 -14.15 13.38
CA ALA A 163 1.67 -13.27 14.52
C ALA A 163 1.49 -11.81 14.08
N PHE A 164 2.32 -11.36 13.14
CA PHE A 164 2.18 -10.04 12.52
C PHE A 164 0.86 -9.90 11.75
N ALA A 165 0.51 -10.89 10.93
CA ALA A 165 -0.77 -10.93 10.21
C ALA A 165 -1.97 -10.94 11.18
N ALA A 166 -1.90 -11.73 12.26
CA ALA A 166 -2.94 -11.78 13.28
C ALA A 166 -3.14 -10.41 13.97
N MET A 167 -2.04 -9.72 14.30
CA MET A 167 -2.08 -8.37 14.90
C MET A 167 -2.78 -7.36 13.98
N ARG A 168 -2.47 -7.34 12.67
CA ARG A 168 -3.19 -6.45 11.74
C ARG A 168 -4.69 -6.73 11.71
N VAL A 169 -5.08 -8.00 11.66
CA VAL A 169 -6.48 -8.42 11.64
C VAL A 169 -7.19 -7.97 12.92
N GLU A 170 -6.52 -8.04 14.07
CA GLU A 170 -7.05 -7.55 15.35
C GLU A 170 -7.22 -6.03 15.39
N LEU A 171 -6.29 -5.27 14.79
CA LEU A 171 -6.33 -3.81 14.77
C LEU A 171 -7.33 -3.25 13.76
N HIS A 172 -7.54 -3.93 12.63
CA HIS A 172 -8.32 -3.39 11.52
C HIS A 172 -9.74 -2.93 11.91
N PRO A 173 -10.54 -3.66 12.72
CA PRO A 173 -11.85 -3.18 13.17
C PRO A 173 -11.80 -1.85 13.93
N LYS A 174 -10.73 -1.60 14.70
CA LYS A 174 -10.55 -0.33 15.44
C LYS A 174 -10.28 0.83 14.49
N VAL A 175 -9.45 0.59 13.47
CA VAL A 175 -9.16 1.59 12.43
C VAL A 175 -10.42 1.90 11.61
N THR A 176 -11.16 0.86 11.22
CA THR A 176 -12.43 1.00 10.50
C THR A 176 -13.45 1.80 11.30
N ALA A 177 -13.59 1.52 12.61
CA ALA A 177 -14.46 2.30 13.49
C ALA A 177 -14.02 3.76 13.60
N GLY A 178 -12.71 4.05 13.56
CA GLY A 178 -12.20 5.43 13.56
C GLY A 178 -12.55 6.24 12.31
N ILE A 179 -12.80 5.58 11.16
CA ILE A 179 -13.13 6.24 9.88
C ILE A 179 -14.65 6.32 9.66
N PHE A 180 -15.40 5.29 10.05
CA PHE A 180 -16.83 5.14 9.72
C PHE A 180 -17.78 5.23 10.92
N GLY A 181 -17.25 5.28 12.14
CA GLY A 181 -18.02 5.30 13.39
C GLY A 181 -18.33 6.69 13.93
#